data_AF-A0A1Y6KI48-F1
#
_entry.id   AF-A0A1Y6KI48-F1
#
_cell.length_a   1.000
_cell.length_b   1.000
_cell.length_c   1.000
_cell.angle_alpha   90.00
_cell.angle_beta   90.00
_cell.angle_gamma   90.00
#
_symmetry.space_group_name_H-M   'P 1'
#
loop_
_entity.id
_entity.type
_entity.pdbx_description
1 polymer ?
#
loop_
_entity_poly.entity_id
_entity_poly.type
_entity_poly.pdbx_seq_one_letter_code
_entity_poly.pdbx_strand_id
1 'polypeptide(L)' 'MADNDLEIFLTARNVLVELRLNLAKAVSAGYKKGETETAVKSLIEVQQAIDVIDHASEELEELDEAEHDED' A
#
# COMPACT_ATOMS: atom_id res chain seq x y z
N MET A 1 -20.02 0.59 9.22
CA MET A 1 -19.43 1.44 8.15
C MET A 1 -17.96 1.13 7.97
N ALA A 2 -17.24 0.82 9.07
CA ALA A 2 -15.84 0.40 9.09
C ALA A 2 -15.49 -0.76 8.13
N ASP A 3 -16.30 -1.83 8.06
CA ASP A 3 -16.08 -2.95 7.11
C ASP A 3 -15.89 -2.51 5.66
N ASN A 4 -16.68 -1.54 5.21
CA ASN A 4 -16.61 -1.03 3.84
C ASN A 4 -15.34 -0.18 3.61
N ASP A 5 -14.88 0.52 4.64
CA ASP A 5 -13.67 1.35 4.56
C ASP A 5 -12.40 0.49 4.61
N LEU A 6 -12.40 -0.58 5.43
CA LEU A 6 -11.34 -1.58 5.47
C LEU A 6 -11.24 -2.32 4.12
N GLU A 7 -12.36 -2.74 3.51
CA GLU A 7 -12.35 -3.39 2.20
C GLU A 7 -11.77 -2.47 1.10
N ILE A 8 -12.09 -1.16 1.15
CA ILE A 8 -11.53 -0.16 0.23
C ILE A 8 -10.01 -0.06 0.41
N PHE A 9 -9.52 0.00 1.65
CA PHE A 9 -8.10 0.08 1.96
C PHE A 9 -7.34 -1.18 1.52
N LEU A 10 -7.87 -2.37 1.81
CA LEU A 10 -7.29 -3.63 1.36
C LEU A 10 -7.24 -3.73 -0.17
N THR A 11 -8.27 -3.25 -0.85
CA THR A 11 -8.29 -3.18 -2.33
C THR A 11 -7.22 -2.24 -2.86
N ALA A 12 -7.11 -1.02 -2.31
CA ALA A 12 -6.10 -0.05 -2.69
C ALA A 12 -4.67 -0.58 -2.45
N ARG A 13 -4.45 -1.23 -1.30
CA ARG A 13 -3.19 -1.90 -0.95
C ARG A 13 -2.80 -2.94 -2.00
N ASN A 14 -3.72 -3.81 -2.40
CA ASN A 14 -3.44 -4.86 -3.40
C ASN A 14 -3.00 -4.26 -4.74
N VAL A 15 -3.66 -3.21 -5.21
CA VAL A 15 -3.28 -2.49 -6.44
C VAL A 15 -1.87 -1.89 -6.32
N LEU A 16 -1.53 -1.29 -5.19
CA LEU A 16 -0.21 -0.70 -4.97
C LEU A 16 0.89 -1.76 -4.88
N VAL A 17 0.62 -2.92 -4.27
CA VAL A 17 1.56 -4.06 -4.24
C VAL A 17 1.86 -4.55 -5.66
N GLU A 18 0.85 -4.69 -6.51
CA GLU A 18 1.04 -5.06 -7.92
C GLU A 18 1.87 -4.01 -8.67
N LEU A 19 1.58 -2.72 -8.48
CA LEU A 19 2.36 -1.63 -9.07
C LEU A 19 3.82 -1.66 -8.61
N ARG A 20 4.06 -1.84 -7.30
CA ARG A 20 5.40 -1.96 -6.72
C ARG A 20 6.17 -3.11 -7.36
N LEU A 21 5.53 -4.27 -7.52
CA LEU A 21 6.14 -5.42 -8.17
C LEU A 21 6.51 -5.12 -9.64
N ASN A 22 5.65 -4.44 -10.38
CA ASN A 22 5.90 -4.07 -11.77
C ASN A 22 7.08 -3.09 -11.90
N LEU A 23 7.16 -2.10 -11.02
CA LEU A 23 8.29 -1.17 -10.97
C LEU A 23 9.59 -1.88 -10.59
N ALA A 24 9.55 -2.82 -9.63
CA ALA A 24 10.71 -3.62 -9.25
C ALA A 24 11.22 -4.48 -10.42
N LYS A 25 10.31 -5.08 -11.19
CA LYS A 25 10.64 -5.80 -12.43
C LYS A 25 11.31 -4.88 -13.44
N ALA A 26 10.79 -3.67 -13.64
CA ALA A 26 11.36 -2.68 -14.55
C ALA A 26 12.80 -2.29 -14.14
N VAL A 27 13.06 -2.11 -12.84
CA VAL A 27 14.42 -1.85 -12.32
C VAL A 27 15.34 -3.06 -12.54
N SER A 28 14.84 -4.28 -12.33
CA SER A 28 15.62 -5.51 -12.50
C SER A 28 15.97 -5.83 -13.96
N ALA A 29 15.26 -5.25 -14.94
CA ALA A 29 15.50 -5.46 -16.36
C ALA A 29 16.80 -4.81 -16.88
N GLY A 30 17.51 -4.06 -16.03
CA GLY A 30 18.80 -3.45 -16.33
C GLY A 30 18.78 -1.93 -16.13
N TYR A 31 19.95 -1.36 -15.86
CA TYR A 31 20.08 0.07 -15.60
C TYR A 31 19.97 0.89 -16.90
N LYS A 32 18.99 1.78 -16.94
CA LYS A 32 18.83 2.81 -17.94
C LYS A 32 18.72 4.15 -17.24
N LYS A 33 19.67 5.04 -17.48
CA LYS A 33 19.71 6.38 -16.87
C LYS A 33 18.37 7.10 -17.11
N GLY A 34 17.84 7.76 -16.08
CA GLY A 34 16.53 8.41 -16.13
C GLY A 34 15.35 7.44 -15.90
N GLU A 35 15.24 6.37 -16.70
CA GLU A 35 14.16 5.37 -16.55
C GLU A 35 14.25 4.63 -15.21
N THR A 36 15.43 4.07 -14.89
CA THR A 36 15.64 3.34 -13.63
C THR A 36 15.55 4.27 -12.42
N GLU A 37 16.06 5.50 -12.53
CA GLU A 37 15.98 6.49 -11.46
C GLU A 37 14.52 6.90 -11.18
N THR A 38 13.71 7.07 -12.23
CA THR A 38 12.27 7.31 -12.12
C THR A 38 11.57 6.13 -11.47
N ALA A 39 11.84 4.90 -11.93
CA ALA A 39 11.24 3.69 -11.36
C ALA A 39 11.60 3.50 -9.88
N VAL A 40 12.84 3.82 -9.48
CA VAL A 40 13.27 3.77 -8.07
C VAL A 40 12.54 4.83 -7.22
N LYS A 41 12.36 6.05 -7.73
CA LYS A 41 11.56 7.07 -7.02
C LYS A 41 10.12 6.63 -6.86
N SER A 42 9.49 6.15 -7.93
CA SER A 42 8.12 5.63 -7.88
C SER A 42 8.00 4.42 -6.94
N LEU A 43 9.01 3.56 -6.83
CA LEU A 43 9.02 2.46 -5.86
C LEU A 43 8.94 2.96 -4.41
N ILE A 44 9.70 4.01 -4.10
CA ILE A 44 9.72 4.60 -2.76
C ILE A 44 8.36 5.22 -2.45
N GLU A 45 7.80 6.00 -3.37
CA GLU A 45 6.48 6.63 -3.21
C GLU A 45 5.37 5.60 -3.06
N VAL A 46 5.38 4.53 -3.87
CA VAL A 46 4.41 3.43 -3.76
C VAL A 46 4.56 2.69 -2.44
N GLN A 47 5.80 2.47 -1.96
CA GLN A 47 6.01 1.84 -0.65
C GLN A 47 5.45 2.71 0.48
N GLN A 48 5.71 4.03 0.46
CA GLN A 48 5.17 4.96 1.46
C GLN A 48 3.64 4.98 1.45
N ALA A 49 3.01 4.90 0.28
CA ALA A 49 1.55 4.82 0.18
C ALA A 49 1.00 3.51 0.79
N ILE A 50 1.70 2.38 0.58
CA ILE A 50 1.35 1.11 1.22
C ILE A 50 1.47 1.22 2.74
N ASP A 51 2.55 1.82 3.25
CA ASP A 51 2.77 1.96 4.70
C ASP A 51 1.66 2.79 5.37
N VAL A 52 1.17 3.85 4.70
CA VAL A 52 0.04 4.66 5.18
C VAL A 52 -1.26 3.86 5.21
N ILE A 53 -1.52 3.05 4.18
CA ILE A 53 -2.74 2.23 4.11
C ILE A 53 -2.69 1.11 5.16
N ASP A 54 -1.53 0.47 5.35
CA ASP A 54 -1.36 -0.58 6.35
C ASP A 54 -1.66 0.00 7.74
N HIS A 55 -1.08 1.16 8.08
CA HIS A 55 -1.36 1.82 9.35
C HIS A 55 -2.84 2.22 9.52
N ALA A 56 -3.45 2.80 8.48
CA ALA A 56 -4.86 3.18 8.54
C ALA A 56 -5.82 1.97 8.62
N SER A 57 -5.40 0.81 8.09
CA SER A 57 -6.18 -0.43 8.20
C SER A 57 -6.08 -1.00 9.61
N GLU A 58 -4.89 -0.99 10.22
CA GLU A 58 -4.68 -1.38 11.62
C GLU A 58 -5.51 -0.50 12.56
N GLU A 59 -5.54 0.82 12.36
CA GLU A 59 -6.37 1.74 13.18
C GLU A 59 -7.87 1.43 13.05
N LEU A 60 -8.35 1.04 11.86
CA LEU A 60 -9.76 0.67 11.67
C LEU A 60 -10.10 -0.66 12.35
N GLU A 61 -9.21 -1.65 12.29
CA GLU A 61 -9.36 -2.93 12.98
C GLU A 61 -9.40 -2.73 14.50
N GLU A 62 -8.51 -1.92 15.07
CA GLU A 62 -8.49 -1.61 16.51
C GLU A 62 -9.75 -0.87 16.98
N LEU A 63 -10.31 0.02 16.15
CA LEU A 63 -11.57 0.72 16.48
C LEU A 63 -12.77 -0.22 16.49
N ASP A 64 -12.84 -1.16 15.55
CA ASP A 64 -13.91 -2.15 15.49
C ASP A 64 -13.86 -3.10 16.70
N GLU A 65 -12.67 -3.56 17.09
CA GLU A 65 -12.46 -4.36 18.30
C GLU A 65 -12.88 -3.60 19.57
N ALA A 66 -12.53 -2.31 19.70
CA ALA A 66 -12.90 -1.50 20.84
C ALA A 66 -14.41 -1.24 20.94
N GLU A 67 -15.11 -1.07 19.82
CA GLU A 67 -16.57 -0.95 19.79
C GLU A 67 -17.28 -2.25 20.19
N HIS A 68 -16.67 -3.40 19.93
CA HIS A 68 -17.24 -4.72 20.23
C HIS A 68 -16.99 -5.22 21.67
N ASP A 69 -15.97 -4.73 22.37
CA ASP A 69 -15.67 -5.10 23.76
C ASP A 69 -16.51 -4.35 24.82
N GLU A 70 -17.24 -3.29 24.43
CA GLU A 70 -18.09 -2.48 25.34
C GLU A 70 -19.56 -2.96 25.46
N ASP A 71 -19.98 -4.01 24.75
CA ASP A 71 -21.34 -4.60 24.75
C ASP A 71 -21.43 -5.97 25.47
#